data_AF-A0AAX4KEK9-F1
#
_entry.id   AF-A0AAX4KEK9-F1
#
_cell.length_a   1.000
_cell.length_b   1.000
_cell.length_c   1.000
_cell.angle_alpha   90.00
_cell.angle_beta   90.00
_cell.angle_gamma   90.00
#
_symmetry.space_group_name_H-M   'P 1'
#
loop_
_entity.id
_entity.type
_entity.pdbx_description
1 polymer ?
#
loop_
_entity_poly.entity_id
_entity_poly.type
_entity_poly.pdbx_seq_one_letter_code
_entity_poly.pdbx_strand_id
1 'polypeptide(L)'
;MAQIDDQGNRSQQRVTDLVERLRVLADKDNGQAELLSVLDQLAVVLRDGLLKSHDEEVLRQVGRVAANLVIGCDENRERLIGAGYIDHVLSTRAFDLQAQQEPGSSTLSLTASIHNLVVEKHGESAQYQTIADLVAAVISALKQDLHLRTLVEFARRCTKTFYESDPSDATVTIIRWSWSILSIVLVEPPSSLDHSTLDIFILPFSSTSSDIDTHLHIITSAGDILEAILTPEGPLRQQILPQPVNLLEFVEKAEVPDETEEEAEDEDEESDEDETPNRTKSLASAKAAVIRVLVSLSSEIPSTSPFWQRMRSWLAIKDRSDLVNCALLSFGNSIKDGLVRNFSVPIETKTILGEAGVIERLTEMKVWSQEKDLLGSVQGGVAVILKNLCRNDIKNSQRFLPQPLDPLLDLIKRAEDPALRFECTRLLVNIIKSLSLAKESLNPMADQRVVDALVRMLVDGAQYMILQSESVIALTLLATFGGGQMKSIVSASLEDR
;
A
#
# COMPACT_ATOMS: atom_id res chain seq x y z
N MET A 1 41.74 33.13 13.60
CA MET A 1 40.33 33.58 13.58
C MET A 1 40.03 34.44 12.36
N ALA A 2 40.78 35.50 12.04
CA ALA A 2 40.49 36.37 10.88
C ALA A 2 40.56 35.74 9.46
N GLN A 3 41.27 34.62 9.26
CA GLN A 3 41.34 33.96 7.94
C GLN A 3 40.15 33.03 7.65
N ILE A 4 39.39 32.63 8.68
CA ILE A 4 38.23 31.73 8.52
C ILE A 4 37.00 32.54 8.06
N ASP A 5 36.82 33.76 8.60
CA ASP A 5 35.74 34.69 8.19
C ASP A 5 35.87 35.13 6.71
N ASP A 6 37.09 35.33 6.20
CA ASP A 6 37.30 35.79 4.82
C ASP A 6 36.98 34.69 3.78
N GLN A 7 37.11 33.41 4.14
CA GLN A 7 36.77 32.28 3.25
C GLN A 7 35.27 31.97 3.21
N GLY A 8 34.58 32.09 4.35
CA GLY A 8 33.11 31.97 4.40
C GLY A 8 32.43 33.05 3.56
N ASN A 9 32.84 34.31 3.73
CA ASN A 9 32.33 35.44 2.95
C ASN A 9 32.56 35.27 1.45
N ARG A 10 33.75 34.84 1.01
CA ARG A 10 34.03 34.60 -0.42
C ARG A 10 33.19 33.49 -1.03
N SER A 11 32.86 32.45 -0.26
CA SER A 11 32.05 31.33 -0.72
C SER A 11 30.59 31.73 -0.85
N GLN A 12 30.05 32.45 0.14
CA GLN A 12 28.71 33.05 0.06
C GLN A 12 28.60 34.05 -1.10
N GLN A 13 29.56 34.97 -1.24
CA GLN A 13 29.59 35.94 -2.34
C GLN A 13 29.54 35.23 -3.70
N ARG A 14 30.30 34.14 -3.86
CA ARG A 14 30.35 33.37 -5.11
C ARG A 14 29.04 32.64 -5.40
N VAL A 15 28.34 32.13 -4.38
CA VAL A 15 26.98 31.57 -4.53
C VAL A 15 26.02 32.67 -4.96
N THR A 16 26.04 33.82 -4.29
CA THR A 16 25.19 34.97 -4.64
C THR A 16 25.43 35.44 -6.06
N ASP A 17 26.69 35.55 -6.49
CA ASP A 17 27.05 35.94 -7.86
C ASP A 17 26.54 34.95 -8.91
N LEU A 18 26.62 33.64 -8.63
CA LEU A 18 26.11 32.60 -9.51
C LEU A 18 24.58 32.58 -9.57
N VAL A 19 23.90 32.78 -8.44
CA VAL A 19 22.43 32.86 -8.37
C VAL A 19 21.91 34.10 -9.12
N GLU A 20 22.55 35.25 -8.96
CA GLU A 20 22.18 36.46 -9.71
C GLU A 20 22.42 36.28 -11.21
N ARG A 21 23.50 35.58 -11.57
CA ARG A 21 23.77 35.25 -12.97
C ARG A 21 22.74 34.28 -13.55
N LEU A 22 22.25 33.31 -12.76
CA LEU A 22 21.13 32.45 -13.17
C LEU A 22 19.85 33.24 -13.39
N ARG A 23 19.53 34.18 -12.48
CA ARG A 23 18.37 35.06 -12.62
C ARG A 23 18.40 35.84 -13.94
N VAL A 24 19.54 36.45 -14.26
CA VAL A 24 19.72 37.22 -15.50
C VAL A 24 19.65 36.34 -16.75
N LEU A 25 20.06 35.07 -16.66
CA LEU A 25 20.00 34.12 -17.76
C LEU A 25 18.62 33.49 -17.94
N ALA A 26 17.86 33.31 -16.85
CA ALA A 26 16.48 32.82 -16.88
C ALA A 26 15.53 33.77 -17.62
N ASP A 27 15.80 35.08 -17.57
CA ASP A 27 15.06 36.11 -18.32
C ASP A 27 15.39 36.13 -19.83
N LYS A 28 16.28 35.27 -20.34
CA LYS A 28 16.75 35.27 -21.74
C LYS A 28 16.50 33.92 -22.43
N ASP A 29 15.59 33.91 -23.42
CA ASP A 29 15.19 32.72 -24.21
C ASP A 29 16.32 31.96 -24.95
N ASN A 30 17.50 32.54 -25.13
CA ASN A 30 18.58 31.95 -25.94
C ASN A 30 19.84 31.56 -25.13
N GLY A 31 19.72 31.45 -23.80
CA GLY A 31 20.87 31.27 -22.88
C GLY A 31 21.19 29.83 -22.47
N GLN A 32 20.55 28.80 -23.02
CA GLN A 32 20.54 27.45 -22.43
C GLN A 32 21.94 26.91 -22.11
N ALA A 33 22.92 26.96 -23.02
CA ALA A 33 24.27 26.46 -22.75
C ALA A 33 25.01 27.24 -21.63
N GLU A 34 24.79 28.56 -21.52
CA GLU A 34 25.37 29.36 -20.45
C GLU A 34 24.65 29.10 -19.12
N LEU A 35 23.34 28.95 -19.15
CA LEU A 35 22.53 28.52 -17.99
C LEU A 35 23.04 27.19 -17.44
N LEU A 36 23.24 26.19 -18.31
CA LEU A 36 23.77 24.87 -17.91
C LEU A 36 25.17 24.99 -17.29
N SER A 37 26.05 25.83 -17.85
CA SER A 37 27.39 26.05 -17.31
C SER A 37 27.37 26.72 -15.92
N VAL A 38 26.45 27.66 -15.69
CA VAL A 38 26.31 28.32 -14.39
C VAL A 38 25.71 27.34 -13.36
N LEU A 39 24.78 26.48 -13.77
CA LEU A 39 24.23 25.42 -12.93
C LEU A 39 25.31 24.39 -12.53
N ASP A 40 26.15 23.95 -13.46
CA ASP A 40 27.27 23.05 -13.15
C ASP A 40 28.25 23.68 -12.15
N GLN A 41 28.56 24.97 -12.34
CA GLN A 41 29.40 25.72 -11.40
C GLN A 41 28.74 25.86 -10.03
N LEU A 42 27.42 26.08 -9.99
CA LEU A 42 26.67 26.18 -8.74
C LEU A 42 26.64 24.84 -8.01
N ALA A 43 26.40 23.72 -8.71
CA ALA A 43 26.45 22.37 -8.13
C ALA A 43 27.83 22.08 -7.49
N VAL A 44 28.91 22.44 -8.19
CA VAL A 44 30.28 22.32 -7.67
C VAL A 44 30.52 23.22 -6.45
N VAL A 45 30.05 24.47 -6.48
CA VAL A 45 30.23 25.40 -5.35
C VAL A 45 29.41 24.96 -4.13
N LEU A 46 28.18 24.46 -4.32
CA LEU A 46 27.35 23.91 -3.26
C LEU A 46 28.05 22.72 -2.59
N ARG A 47 28.57 21.78 -3.40
CA ARG A 47 29.39 20.66 -2.92
C ARG A 47 30.64 21.11 -2.15
N ASP A 48 31.41 22.03 -2.74
CA ASP A 48 32.62 22.56 -2.12
C ASP A 48 32.33 23.30 -0.80
N GLY A 49 31.18 23.97 -0.71
CA GLY A 49 30.67 24.60 0.50
C GLY A 49 30.42 23.57 1.62
N LEU A 50 29.82 22.43 1.28
CA LEU A 50 29.62 21.32 2.22
C LEU A 50 30.95 20.71 2.70
N LEU A 51 31.93 20.57 1.81
CA LEU A 51 33.26 20.00 2.15
C LEU A 51 34.09 20.90 3.07
N LYS A 52 34.01 22.22 2.86
CA LYS A 52 34.96 23.18 3.44
C LYS A 52 34.41 23.91 4.66
N SER A 53 33.09 23.94 4.83
CA SER A 53 32.45 24.72 5.88
C SER A 53 31.96 23.86 7.02
N HIS A 54 32.43 24.18 8.24
CA HIS A 54 31.78 23.74 9.48
C HIS A 54 30.79 24.79 10.01
N ASP A 55 30.56 25.87 9.25
CA ASP A 55 29.62 26.94 9.59
C ASP A 55 28.20 26.52 9.23
N GLU A 56 27.36 26.39 10.26
CA GLU A 56 25.94 26.04 10.15
C GLU A 56 25.16 27.00 9.25
N GLU A 57 25.51 28.29 9.21
CA GLU A 57 24.79 29.26 8.37
C GLU A 57 25.10 29.02 6.88
N VAL A 58 26.36 28.70 6.56
CA VAL A 58 26.74 28.34 5.19
C VAL A 58 26.03 27.06 4.76
N LEU A 59 26.02 26.02 5.61
CA LEU A 59 25.32 24.77 5.34
C LEU A 59 23.83 24.98 5.13
N ARG A 60 23.21 25.86 5.94
CA ARG A 60 21.81 26.24 5.81
C ARG A 60 21.50 26.88 4.47
N GLN A 61 22.30 27.86 4.04
CA GLN A 61 22.09 28.51 2.73
C GLN A 61 22.32 27.54 1.57
N VAL A 62 23.32 26.66 1.66
CA VAL A 62 23.56 25.62 0.66
C VAL A 62 22.35 24.70 0.52
N GLY A 63 21.79 24.23 1.64
CA GLY A 63 20.58 23.42 1.64
C GLY A 63 19.39 24.13 1.02
N ARG A 64 19.15 25.41 1.38
CA ARG A 64 18.04 26.21 0.82
C ARG A 64 18.15 26.40 -0.69
N VAL A 65 19.34 26.76 -1.17
CA VAL A 65 19.58 26.95 -2.61
C VAL A 65 19.37 25.64 -3.34
N ALA A 66 19.94 24.53 -2.86
CA ALA A 66 19.77 23.23 -3.47
C ALA A 66 18.30 22.79 -3.49
N ALA A 67 17.58 22.93 -2.38
CA ALA A 67 16.16 22.59 -2.28
C ALA A 67 15.30 23.35 -3.29
N ASN A 68 15.60 24.63 -3.53
CA ASN A 68 14.88 25.45 -4.51
C ASN A 68 15.27 25.12 -5.96
N LEU A 69 16.54 24.78 -6.22
CA LEU A 69 17.01 24.46 -7.58
C LEU A 69 16.33 23.22 -8.16
N VAL A 70 15.99 22.25 -7.32
CA VAL A 70 15.44 20.96 -7.76
C VAL A 70 13.92 20.91 -7.81
N ILE A 71 13.22 21.96 -7.36
CA ILE A 71 11.77 22.08 -7.51
C ILE A 71 11.47 22.30 -8.99
N GLY A 72 10.63 21.45 -9.55
CA GLY A 72 10.18 21.55 -10.94
C GLY A 72 11.24 21.32 -12.00
N CYS A 73 12.46 20.91 -11.66
CA CYS A 73 13.58 20.87 -12.61
C CYS A 73 14.44 19.61 -12.49
N ASP A 74 14.13 18.62 -13.33
CA ASP A 74 14.84 17.34 -13.41
C ASP A 74 16.31 17.51 -13.83
N GLU A 75 16.62 18.43 -14.75
CA GLU A 75 18.02 18.62 -15.16
C GLU A 75 18.90 19.16 -14.02
N ASN A 76 18.32 19.89 -13.06
CA ASN A 76 19.05 20.34 -11.87
C ASN A 76 19.29 19.19 -10.89
N ARG A 77 18.33 18.26 -10.76
CA ARG A 77 18.51 17.04 -9.96
C ARG A 77 19.67 16.24 -10.52
N GLU A 78 19.68 15.98 -11.83
CA GLU A 78 20.74 15.22 -12.50
C GLU A 78 22.12 15.81 -12.22
N ARG A 79 22.25 17.13 -12.32
CA ARG A 79 23.51 17.84 -12.04
C ARG A 79 23.95 17.72 -10.59
N LEU A 80 23.03 17.88 -9.63
CA LEU A 80 23.38 17.75 -8.21
C LEU A 80 23.82 16.32 -7.89
N ILE A 81 23.13 15.31 -8.43
CA ILE A 81 23.53 13.91 -8.28
C ILE A 81 24.92 13.68 -8.88
N GLY A 82 25.13 14.10 -10.14
CA GLY A 82 26.40 13.96 -10.85
C GLY A 82 27.56 14.70 -10.17
N ALA A 83 27.26 15.78 -9.45
CA ALA A 83 28.24 16.49 -8.62
C ALA A 83 28.55 15.77 -7.29
N GLY A 84 27.84 14.70 -6.94
CA GLY A 84 27.98 13.98 -5.68
C GLY A 84 27.32 14.69 -4.50
N TYR A 85 26.33 15.55 -4.73
CA TYR A 85 25.71 16.36 -3.68
C TYR A 85 25.18 15.52 -2.50
N ILE A 86 24.54 14.39 -2.80
CA ILE A 86 23.97 13.47 -1.79
C ILE A 86 25.04 13.01 -0.78
N ASP A 87 26.16 12.48 -1.28
CA ASP A 87 27.28 11.99 -0.44
C ASP A 87 27.75 13.07 0.54
N HIS A 88 27.80 14.32 0.08
CA HIS A 88 28.27 15.45 0.87
C HIS A 88 27.25 15.89 1.91
N VAL A 89 25.97 15.98 1.56
CA VAL A 89 24.91 16.31 2.52
C VAL A 89 24.84 15.28 3.63
N LEU A 90 24.86 13.99 3.28
CA LEU A 90 24.79 12.90 4.26
C LEU A 90 26.07 12.77 5.11
N SER A 91 27.17 13.39 4.68
CA SER A 91 28.42 13.48 5.47
C SER A 91 28.46 14.70 6.41
N THR A 92 27.46 15.59 6.39
CA THR A 92 27.41 16.75 7.28
C THR A 92 27.02 16.37 8.71
N ARG A 93 27.30 17.27 9.66
CA ARG A 93 26.89 17.11 11.07
C ARG A 93 25.38 17.01 11.26
N ALA A 94 24.57 17.54 10.34
CA ALA A 94 23.12 17.41 10.39
C ALA A 94 22.68 15.93 10.38
N PHE A 95 23.42 15.07 9.68
CA PHE A 95 23.15 13.64 9.53
C PHE A 95 24.12 12.75 10.34
N ASP A 96 25.00 13.36 11.15
CA ASP A 96 25.95 12.62 11.97
C ASP A 96 25.21 11.81 13.05
N LEU A 97 25.57 10.52 13.13
CA LEU A 97 25.03 9.53 14.07
C LEU A 97 25.34 9.90 15.53
N GLN A 98 26.38 10.71 15.77
CA GLN A 98 26.81 11.13 17.11
C GLN A 98 26.33 12.53 17.52
N ALA A 99 25.60 13.24 16.66
CA ALA A 99 25.14 14.60 16.96
C ALA A 99 24.01 14.65 18.01
N GLN A 100 23.87 15.82 18.67
CA GLN A 100 22.95 16.10 19.78
C GLN A 100 21.46 15.87 19.43
N GLN A 101 20.60 15.87 20.45
CA GLN A 101 19.16 15.54 20.35
C GLN A 101 18.33 16.50 19.49
N GLU A 102 18.72 17.78 19.40
CA GLU A 102 17.98 18.77 18.61
C GLU A 102 18.60 19.03 17.23
N PRO A 103 17.77 19.22 16.18
CA PRO A 103 18.26 19.58 14.86
C PRO A 103 19.02 20.91 14.87
N GLY A 104 20.17 20.96 14.20
CA GLY A 104 20.88 22.21 13.96
C GLY A 104 20.12 23.13 13.00
N SER A 105 20.52 24.41 12.93
CA SER A 105 19.88 25.39 12.05
C SER A 105 19.98 25.04 10.55
N SER A 106 20.95 24.22 10.16
CA SER A 106 21.09 23.74 8.77
C SER A 106 20.24 22.51 8.45
N THR A 107 19.81 21.74 9.45
CA THR A 107 19.17 20.43 9.25
C THR A 107 17.91 20.54 8.41
N LEU A 108 17.01 21.48 8.73
CA LEU A 108 15.75 21.68 8.00
C LEU A 108 15.99 21.86 6.49
N SER A 109 16.89 22.78 6.12
CA SER A 109 17.19 23.07 4.72
C SER A 109 17.89 21.93 3.99
N LEU A 110 18.75 21.17 4.68
CA LEU A 110 19.41 20.02 4.08
C LEU A 110 18.43 18.85 3.88
N THR A 111 17.53 18.59 4.85
CA THR A 111 16.46 17.62 4.70
C THR A 111 15.51 18.01 3.56
N ALA A 112 15.13 19.30 3.46
CA ALA A 112 14.33 19.80 2.33
C ALA A 112 14.98 19.51 0.98
N SER A 113 16.31 19.70 0.88
CA SER A 113 17.05 19.46 -0.36
C SER A 113 17.00 18.00 -0.80
N ILE A 114 17.12 17.05 0.14
CA ILE A 114 17.00 15.61 -0.15
C ILE A 114 15.56 15.24 -0.48
N HIS A 115 14.60 15.79 0.26
CA HIS A 115 13.17 15.56 0.02
C HIS A 115 12.77 15.96 -1.41
N ASN A 116 13.15 17.16 -1.85
CA ASN A 116 12.81 17.64 -3.19
C ASN A 116 13.60 16.92 -4.31
N LEU A 117 14.70 16.24 -3.97
CA LEU A 117 15.37 15.32 -4.90
C LEU A 117 14.56 14.04 -5.16
N VAL A 118 13.66 13.63 -4.24
CA VAL A 118 12.92 12.35 -4.32
C VAL A 118 11.42 12.48 -4.58
N VAL A 119 10.75 13.55 -4.14
CA VAL A 119 9.28 13.63 -4.09
C VAL A 119 8.59 13.99 -5.41
N GLU A 120 9.21 14.78 -6.28
CA GLU A 120 8.48 15.35 -7.41
C GLU A 120 8.53 14.47 -8.67
N LYS A 121 7.42 13.79 -8.94
CA LYS A 121 7.07 13.28 -10.28
C LYS A 121 6.34 14.39 -11.05
N HIS A 122 7.04 15.18 -11.85
CA HIS A 122 6.33 16.02 -12.82
C HIS A 122 5.85 15.18 -13.99
N GLY A 123 4.55 14.89 -13.97
CA GLY A 123 3.74 14.54 -15.14
C GLY A 123 3.60 13.05 -15.40
N GLU A 124 2.36 12.56 -15.31
CA GLU A 124 1.86 11.32 -15.93
C GLU A 124 1.93 11.33 -17.47
N SER A 125 2.73 12.23 -18.07
CA SER A 125 3.08 12.12 -19.47
C SER A 125 4.05 10.97 -19.61
N ALA A 126 3.53 9.80 -19.98
CA ALA A 126 4.26 8.58 -20.35
C ALA A 126 5.24 8.76 -21.54
N GLN A 127 5.62 10.00 -21.85
CA GLN A 127 6.41 10.40 -23.01
C GLN A 127 7.90 10.55 -22.70
N TYR A 128 8.33 10.51 -21.43
CA TYR A 128 9.74 10.70 -21.06
C TYR A 128 10.26 9.58 -20.14
N GLN A 129 10.77 8.50 -20.77
CA GLN A 129 11.56 7.45 -20.11
C GLN A 129 12.71 8.03 -19.24
N THR A 130 13.23 9.19 -19.61
CA THR A 130 14.36 9.87 -18.97
C THR A 130 14.09 10.35 -17.54
N ILE A 131 12.85 10.72 -17.19
CA ILE A 131 12.51 11.21 -15.84
C ILE A 131 12.50 10.05 -14.84
N ALA A 132 11.91 8.91 -15.25
CA ALA A 132 11.90 7.70 -14.43
C ALA A 132 13.33 7.20 -14.15
N ASP A 133 14.20 7.23 -15.17
CA ASP A 133 15.60 6.83 -15.05
C ASP A 133 16.38 7.75 -14.08
N LEU A 134 16.09 9.05 -14.07
CA LEU A 134 16.71 10.02 -13.17
C LEU A 134 16.30 9.81 -11.71
N VAL A 135 14.99 9.68 -11.44
CA VAL A 135 14.49 9.39 -10.09
C VAL A 135 15.05 8.05 -9.61
N ALA A 136 15.11 7.04 -10.49
CA ALA A 136 15.76 5.77 -10.19
C ALA A 136 17.26 5.95 -9.85
N ALA A 137 17.97 6.87 -10.51
CA ALA A 137 19.36 7.19 -10.17
C ALA A 137 19.50 7.86 -8.79
N VAL A 138 18.63 8.82 -8.43
CA VAL A 138 18.57 9.40 -7.07
C VAL A 138 18.36 8.31 -6.03
N ILE A 139 17.32 7.49 -6.24
CA ILE A 139 16.95 6.40 -5.34
C ILE A 139 18.12 5.41 -5.24
N SER A 140 18.77 5.06 -6.35
CA SER A 140 19.94 4.18 -6.36
C SER A 140 21.12 4.77 -5.60
N ALA A 141 21.35 6.08 -5.65
CA ALA A 141 22.41 6.74 -4.88
C ALA A 141 22.09 6.73 -3.38
N LEU A 142 20.84 6.99 -2.99
CA LEU A 142 20.40 6.95 -1.59
C LEU A 142 20.34 5.53 -1.02
N LYS A 143 20.14 4.50 -1.87
CA LYS A 143 20.15 3.08 -1.49
C LYS A 143 21.54 2.50 -1.22
N GLN A 144 22.62 3.24 -1.49
CA GLN A 144 23.96 2.78 -1.10
C GLN A 144 24.01 2.53 0.41
N ASP A 145 24.64 1.42 0.83
CA ASP A 145 24.59 0.91 2.21
C ASP A 145 24.87 1.98 3.28
N LEU A 146 25.87 2.84 3.06
CA LEU A 146 26.21 3.90 4.00
C LEU A 146 25.12 4.97 4.06
N HIS A 147 24.64 5.45 2.90
CA HIS A 147 23.62 6.49 2.82
C HIS A 147 22.30 6.03 3.43
N LEU A 148 21.86 4.81 3.12
CA LEU A 148 20.62 4.29 3.67
C LEU A 148 20.70 4.13 5.19
N ARG A 149 21.82 3.63 5.73
CA ARG A 149 22.03 3.56 7.18
C ARG A 149 21.98 4.94 7.83
N THR A 150 22.63 5.94 7.21
CA THR A 150 22.59 7.33 7.69
C THR A 150 21.16 7.88 7.71
N LEU A 151 20.38 7.66 6.65
CA LEU A 151 18.99 8.12 6.56
C LEU A 151 18.08 7.42 7.58
N VAL A 152 18.23 6.11 7.76
CA VAL A 152 17.47 5.32 8.72
C VAL A 152 17.78 5.76 10.15
N GLU A 153 19.05 5.96 10.51
CA GLU A 153 19.42 6.46 11.85
C GLU A 153 18.95 7.90 12.05
N PHE A 154 19.07 8.75 11.03
CA PHE A 154 18.56 10.12 11.08
C PHE A 154 17.05 10.14 11.37
N ALA A 155 16.27 9.36 10.62
CA ALA A 155 14.84 9.22 10.87
C ALA A 155 14.55 8.62 12.25
N ARG A 156 15.35 7.65 12.71
CA ARG A 156 15.21 7.05 14.06
C ARG A 156 15.35 8.11 15.14
N ARG A 157 16.40 8.94 15.06
CA ARG A 157 16.63 10.03 16.00
C ARG A 157 15.50 11.04 15.98
N CYS A 158 15.10 11.51 14.80
CA CYS A 158 14.02 12.48 14.67
C CYS A 158 12.68 11.92 15.16
N THR A 159 12.40 10.64 14.91
CA THR A 159 11.19 9.94 15.40
C THR A 159 11.18 9.88 16.93
N LYS A 160 12.33 9.57 17.53
CA LYS A 160 12.49 9.53 18.98
C LYS A 160 12.26 10.92 19.60
N THR A 161 12.90 11.96 19.06
CA THR A 161 12.70 13.35 19.52
C THR A 161 11.23 13.78 19.39
N PHE A 162 10.56 13.41 18.29
CA PHE A 162 9.14 13.73 18.08
C PHE A 162 8.20 13.09 19.12
N TYR A 163 8.46 11.85 19.56
CA TYR A 163 7.59 11.17 20.53
C TYR A 163 8.00 11.38 22.00
N GLU A 164 9.25 11.72 22.29
CA GLU A 164 9.75 11.87 23.67
C GLU A 164 9.75 13.31 24.19
N SER A 165 9.73 14.30 23.30
CA SER A 165 9.82 15.72 23.62
C SER A 165 8.64 16.49 23.03
N ASP A 166 8.45 17.75 23.44
CA ASP A 166 7.58 18.71 22.76
C ASP A 166 8.32 19.23 21.51
N PRO A 167 7.97 18.76 20.29
CA PRO A 167 8.78 19.04 19.11
C PRO A 167 8.56 20.47 18.63
N SER A 168 9.64 21.16 18.28
CA SER A 168 9.53 22.43 17.55
C SER A 168 8.95 22.23 16.14
N ASP A 169 8.34 23.27 15.55
CA ASP A 169 7.81 23.24 14.17
C ASP A 169 8.83 22.75 13.13
N ALA A 170 10.10 23.12 13.33
CA ALA A 170 11.19 22.65 12.48
C ALA A 170 11.39 21.12 12.62
N THR A 171 11.30 20.59 13.83
CA THR A 171 11.39 19.14 14.10
C THR A 171 10.25 18.39 13.45
N VAL A 172 9.02 18.91 13.57
CA VAL A 172 7.82 18.41 12.91
C VAL A 172 8.01 18.31 11.39
N THR A 173 8.50 19.38 10.77
CA THR A 173 8.73 19.41 9.32
C THR A 173 9.85 18.44 8.90
N ILE A 174 10.96 18.41 9.64
CA ILE A 174 12.09 17.50 9.39
C ILE A 174 11.62 16.05 9.46
N ILE A 175 10.83 15.67 10.47
CA ILE A 175 10.41 14.28 10.62
C ILE A 175 9.47 13.85 9.48
N ARG A 176 8.52 14.72 9.07
CA ARG A 176 7.63 14.45 7.93
C ARG A 176 8.43 14.16 6.67
N TRP A 177 9.38 15.04 6.33
CA TRP A 177 10.22 14.86 5.15
C TRP A 177 11.13 13.63 5.25
N SER A 178 11.66 13.33 6.45
CA SER A 178 12.48 12.14 6.66
C SER A 178 11.72 10.85 6.36
N TRP A 179 10.48 10.74 6.83
CA TRP A 179 9.63 9.57 6.55
C TRP A 179 9.20 9.50 5.09
N SER A 180 8.91 10.64 4.44
CA SER A 180 8.63 10.67 3.00
C SER A 180 9.85 10.22 2.17
N ILE A 181 11.06 10.65 2.55
CA ILE A 181 12.29 10.20 1.89
C ILE A 181 12.43 8.68 2.02
N LEU A 182 12.26 8.14 3.24
CA LEU A 182 12.37 6.70 3.47
C LEU A 182 11.30 5.91 2.73
N SER A 183 10.05 6.37 2.69
CA SER A 183 8.97 5.66 1.99
C SER A 183 9.21 5.58 0.49
N ILE A 184 9.86 6.58 -0.11
CA ILE A 184 10.22 6.57 -1.53
C ILE A 184 11.47 5.71 -1.77
N VAL A 185 12.49 5.85 -0.92
CA VAL A 185 13.76 5.11 -1.08
C VAL A 185 13.55 3.61 -0.85
N LEU A 186 12.67 3.21 0.07
CA LEU A 186 12.47 1.82 0.48
C LEU A 186 11.35 1.06 -0.26
N VAL A 187 10.78 1.63 -1.33
CA VAL A 187 9.80 0.93 -2.19
C VAL A 187 10.33 -0.42 -2.71
N GLU A 188 11.65 -0.52 -2.92
CA GLU A 188 12.31 -1.80 -3.16
C GLU A 188 13.50 -1.92 -2.19
N PRO A 189 13.39 -2.71 -1.11
CA PRO A 189 14.42 -2.78 -0.07
C PRO A 189 15.74 -3.35 -0.61
N PRO A 190 16.90 -2.80 -0.23
CA PRO A 190 18.16 -3.49 -0.43
C PRO A 190 18.27 -4.70 0.50
N SER A 191 19.09 -5.67 0.10
CA SER A 191 19.35 -6.88 0.89
C SER A 191 20.08 -6.64 2.22
N SER A 192 20.58 -5.42 2.44
CA SER A 192 21.43 -5.04 3.57
C SER A 192 20.68 -4.47 4.78
N LEU A 193 19.35 -4.36 4.74
CA LEU A 193 18.56 -3.91 5.90
C LEU A 193 18.68 -4.89 7.07
N ASP A 194 19.14 -4.38 8.20
CA ASP A 194 19.33 -5.18 9.40
C ASP A 194 18.04 -5.34 10.22
N HIS A 195 18.08 -6.24 11.19
CA HIS A 195 16.94 -6.52 12.08
C HIS A 195 16.57 -5.33 12.98
N SER A 196 17.56 -4.52 13.38
CA SER A 196 17.31 -3.33 14.22
C SER A 196 16.52 -2.23 13.52
N THR A 197 16.44 -2.31 12.18
CA THR A 197 15.72 -1.37 11.34
C THR A 197 14.20 -1.60 11.39
N LEU A 198 13.71 -2.75 11.84
CA LEU A 198 12.26 -2.95 12.00
C LEU A 198 11.68 -2.16 13.18
N ASP A 199 12.44 -1.98 14.25
CA ASP A 199 11.95 -1.32 15.46
C ASP A 199 11.52 0.12 15.19
N ILE A 200 12.24 0.84 14.34
CA ILE A 200 11.86 2.22 13.94
C ILE A 200 10.54 2.21 13.16
N PHE A 201 10.30 1.21 12.30
CA PHE A 201 9.09 1.15 11.49
C PHE A 201 7.87 0.69 12.28
N ILE A 202 8.06 -0.03 13.39
CA ILE A 202 6.96 -0.49 14.25
C ILE A 202 6.62 0.51 15.35
N LEU A 203 7.59 1.29 15.83
CA LEU A 203 7.43 2.26 16.92
C LEU A 203 6.19 3.17 16.76
N PRO A 204 5.90 3.76 15.58
CA PRO A 204 4.76 4.66 15.41
C PRO A 204 3.42 4.05 15.80
N PHE A 205 3.20 2.75 15.60
CA PHE A 205 1.91 2.10 15.87
C PHE A 205 1.63 1.87 17.36
N SER A 206 2.64 2.06 18.22
CA SER A 206 2.53 1.97 19.68
C SER A 206 2.68 3.31 20.38
N SER A 207 3.00 4.36 19.63
CA SER A 207 3.23 5.71 20.14
C SER A 207 1.97 6.56 20.02
N THR A 208 1.97 7.67 20.73
CA THR A 208 0.94 8.70 20.65
C THR A 208 1.61 10.06 20.55
N SER A 209 0.98 11.04 19.90
CA SER A 209 1.51 12.39 19.75
C SER A 209 0.41 13.43 19.91
N SER A 210 0.78 14.64 20.35
CA SER A 210 -0.08 15.82 20.31
C SER A 210 -0.24 16.38 18.89
N ASP A 211 0.80 16.28 18.05
CA ASP A 211 0.72 16.60 16.62
C ASP A 211 0.21 15.37 15.86
N ILE A 212 -1.11 15.33 15.69
CA ILE A 212 -1.81 14.19 15.10
C ILE A 212 -1.53 14.08 13.59
N ASP A 213 -1.46 15.21 12.87
CA ASP A 213 -1.29 15.20 11.42
C ASP A 213 0.08 14.64 11.02
N THR A 214 1.12 15.02 11.77
CA THR A 214 2.46 14.47 11.58
C THR A 214 2.53 13.02 12.01
N HIS A 215 1.86 12.64 13.09
CA HIS A 215 1.79 11.25 13.52
C HIS A 215 1.12 10.34 12.48
N LEU A 216 -0.01 10.76 11.90
CA LEU A 216 -0.72 10.02 10.85
C LEU A 216 0.10 9.93 9.55
N HIS A 217 0.84 10.99 9.20
CA HIS A 217 1.79 10.95 8.08
C HIS A 217 2.88 9.89 8.32
N ILE A 218 3.50 9.89 9.51
CA ILE A 218 4.52 8.92 9.89
C ILE A 218 3.97 7.48 9.82
N ILE A 219 2.77 7.24 10.35
CA ILE A 219 2.11 5.92 10.31
C ILE A 219 1.84 5.47 8.87
N THR A 220 1.38 6.38 8.01
CA THR A 220 1.13 6.07 6.59
C THR A 220 2.44 5.66 5.91
N SER A 221 3.49 6.47 6.05
CA SER A 221 4.82 6.16 5.50
C SER A 221 5.40 4.86 6.08
N ALA A 222 5.23 4.61 7.37
CA ALA A 222 5.65 3.36 8.01
C ALA A 222 4.91 2.14 7.44
N GLY A 223 3.60 2.26 7.21
CA GLY A 223 2.80 1.23 6.56
C GLY A 223 3.30 0.92 5.14
N ASP A 224 3.54 1.95 4.34
CA ASP A 224 4.06 1.81 2.96
C ASP A 224 5.45 1.17 2.92
N ILE A 225 6.35 1.59 3.84
CA ILE A 225 7.67 0.97 4.00
C ILE A 225 7.53 -0.50 4.39
N LEU A 226 6.73 -0.81 5.40
CA LEU A 226 6.52 -2.19 5.85
C LEU A 226 5.94 -3.06 4.73
N GLU A 227 4.97 -2.56 3.96
CA GLU A 227 4.43 -3.29 2.81
C GLU A 227 5.52 -3.61 1.77
N ALA A 228 6.38 -2.64 1.47
CA ALA A 228 7.47 -2.80 0.52
C ALA A 228 8.56 -3.77 1.01
N ILE A 229 8.93 -3.70 2.30
CA ILE A 229 10.07 -4.48 2.81
C ILE A 229 9.70 -5.89 3.28
N LEU A 230 8.44 -6.15 3.59
CA LEU A 230 7.96 -7.46 4.06
C LEU A 230 7.57 -8.38 2.89
N THR A 231 8.53 -8.57 1.98
CA THR A 231 8.39 -9.49 0.85
C THR A 231 8.23 -10.94 1.35
N PRO A 232 7.49 -11.82 0.63
CA PRO A 232 7.21 -13.19 1.08
C PRO A 232 8.44 -14.01 1.46
N GLU A 233 9.55 -13.82 0.75
CA GLU A 233 10.81 -14.54 0.97
C GLU A 233 11.80 -13.76 1.86
N GLY A 234 11.40 -12.60 2.38
CA GLY A 234 12.27 -11.66 3.10
C GLY A 234 12.52 -12.06 4.56
N PRO A 235 13.76 -11.94 5.08
CA PRO A 235 14.09 -12.31 6.47
C PRO A 235 13.42 -11.40 7.52
N LEU A 236 13.03 -10.19 7.13
CA LEU A 236 12.33 -9.23 8.00
C LEU A 236 10.89 -9.65 8.30
N ARG A 237 10.25 -10.36 7.36
CA ARG A 237 8.87 -10.82 7.50
C ARG A 237 8.67 -11.77 8.67
N GLN A 238 9.63 -12.68 8.86
CA GLN A 238 9.63 -13.66 9.96
C GLN A 238 9.74 -13.02 11.35
N GLN A 239 10.15 -11.76 11.45
CA GLN A 239 10.25 -11.05 12.74
C GLN A 239 8.97 -10.37 13.17
N ILE A 240 8.13 -9.94 12.22
CA ILE A 240 6.83 -9.33 12.52
C ILE A 240 5.74 -10.38 12.69
N LEU A 241 5.83 -11.52 11.98
CA LEU A 241 4.85 -12.61 12.05
C LEU A 241 4.50 -13.09 13.47
N PRO A 242 5.44 -13.19 14.43
CA PRO A 242 5.13 -13.67 15.77
C PRO A 242 4.03 -12.87 16.47
N GLN A 243 3.95 -11.53 16.30
CA GLN A 243 2.93 -10.69 16.95
C GLN A 243 2.71 -9.33 16.23
N PRO A 244 1.82 -9.24 15.22
CA PRO A 244 1.43 -7.96 14.61
C PRO A 244 0.48 -7.15 15.51
N VAL A 245 0.63 -7.23 16.83
CA VAL A 245 -0.34 -6.72 17.81
C VAL A 245 -0.49 -5.21 17.71
N ASN A 246 0.61 -4.47 17.60
CA ASN A 246 0.57 -3.00 17.49
C ASN A 246 -0.18 -2.55 16.23
N LEU A 247 0.02 -3.23 15.09
CA LEU A 247 -0.71 -2.96 13.85
C LEU A 247 -2.22 -3.23 14.01
N LEU A 248 -2.57 -4.36 14.62
CA LEU A 248 -3.97 -4.70 14.89
C LEU A 248 -4.63 -3.69 15.83
N GLU A 249 -3.94 -3.31 16.91
CA GLU A 249 -4.44 -2.35 17.88
C GLU A 249 -4.66 -0.97 17.29
N PHE A 250 -3.73 -0.50 16.44
CA PHE A 250 -3.90 0.76 15.73
C PHE A 250 -5.18 0.75 14.87
N VAL A 251 -5.37 -0.25 14.01
CA VAL A 251 -6.56 -0.29 13.13
C VAL A 251 -7.85 -0.38 13.95
N GLU A 252 -7.86 -1.18 15.02
CA GLU A 252 -9.02 -1.38 15.88
C GLU A 252 -9.42 -0.12 16.64
N LYS A 253 -8.45 0.51 17.33
CA LYS A 253 -8.67 1.57 18.31
C LYS A 253 -8.53 2.99 17.78
N ALA A 254 -7.88 3.20 16.64
CA ALA A 254 -7.72 4.55 16.12
C ALA A 254 -9.07 5.13 15.71
N GLU A 255 -9.42 6.27 16.29
CA GLU A 255 -10.65 7.02 16.06
C GLU A 255 -10.31 8.37 15.42
N VAL A 256 -11.30 8.98 14.76
CA VAL A 256 -11.13 10.33 14.22
C VAL A 256 -10.89 11.25 15.42
N PRO A 257 -9.80 12.04 15.43
CA PRO A 257 -9.56 13.01 16.49
C PRO A 257 -10.74 13.97 16.62
N ASP A 258 -11.16 14.30 17.85
CA ASP A 258 -12.17 15.32 18.07
C ASP A 258 -11.69 16.66 17.47
N GLU A 259 -12.43 17.21 16.51
CA GLU A 259 -12.21 18.56 16.02
C GLU A 259 -12.58 19.53 17.16
N THR A 260 -11.62 20.30 17.65
CA THR A 260 -11.89 21.37 18.62
C THR A 260 -12.70 22.46 17.92
N GLU A 261 -13.74 22.99 18.58
CA GLU A 261 -14.65 24.02 18.05
C GLU A 261 -13.92 25.25 17.45
N GLU A 262 -12.69 25.53 17.88
CA GLU A 262 -11.85 26.62 17.35
C GLU A 262 -11.38 26.40 15.90
N GLU A 263 -11.22 25.16 15.43
CA GLU A 263 -10.77 24.86 14.05
C GLU A 263 -11.92 24.93 13.02
N ALA A 264 -13.18 24.90 13.48
CA ALA A 264 -14.37 24.94 12.62
C ALA A 264 -14.83 26.38 12.28
N GLU A 265 -14.34 27.39 13.00
CA GLU A 265 -14.71 28.80 12.78
C GLU A 265 -13.84 29.50 11.71
N ASP A 266 -12.69 28.91 11.34
CA ASP A 266 -11.76 29.49 10.34
C ASP A 266 -12.06 29.03 8.88
N GLU A 267 -13.06 28.17 8.65
CA GLU A 267 -13.41 27.66 7.30
C GLU A 267 -14.25 28.66 6.45
N ASP A 268 -14.65 29.81 6.99
CA ASP A 268 -15.52 30.78 6.30
C ASP A 268 -14.77 31.92 5.56
N GLU A 269 -13.44 31.95 5.54
CA GLU A 269 -12.68 32.89 4.69
C GLU A 269 -12.10 32.19 3.45
N GLU A 270 -12.66 32.51 2.27
CA GLU A 270 -12.18 32.17 0.93
C GLU A 270 -10.68 32.51 0.77
N SER A 271 -9.79 31.59 1.10
CA SER A 271 -8.38 31.63 0.71
C SER A 271 -7.96 30.27 0.14
N ASP A 272 -7.75 30.24 -1.18
CA ASP A 272 -7.59 29.05 -2.02
C ASP A 272 -6.22 28.32 -1.88
N GLU A 273 -5.45 28.47 -0.79
CA GLU A 273 -4.06 27.93 -0.80
C GLU A 273 -3.60 27.03 0.37
N ASP A 274 -4.36 26.80 1.44
CA ASP A 274 -3.97 25.82 2.46
C ASP A 274 -5.19 25.05 3.00
N GLU A 275 -5.69 24.08 2.23
CA GLU A 275 -6.65 23.09 2.77
C GLU A 275 -5.99 22.39 3.97
N THR A 276 -6.45 22.70 5.17
CA THR A 276 -6.11 21.92 6.37
C THR A 276 -6.38 20.44 6.06
N PRO A 277 -5.40 19.55 6.23
CA PRO A 277 -5.53 18.17 5.79
C PRO A 277 -6.67 17.51 6.57
N ASN A 278 -7.76 17.20 5.88
CA ASN A 278 -8.92 16.53 6.45
C ASN A 278 -8.46 15.31 7.28
N ARG A 279 -8.51 15.42 8.62
CA ARG A 279 -7.98 14.41 9.56
C ARG A 279 -8.63 13.06 9.37
N THR A 280 -9.91 13.04 8.99
CA THR A 280 -10.63 11.82 8.64
C THR A 280 -9.99 11.12 7.43
N LYS A 281 -9.63 11.87 6.39
CA LYS A 281 -8.94 11.35 5.20
C LYS A 281 -7.53 10.85 5.53
N SER A 282 -6.77 11.60 6.33
CA SER A 282 -5.43 11.21 6.79
C SER A 282 -5.47 9.92 7.60
N LEU A 283 -6.40 9.80 8.54
CA LEU A 283 -6.58 8.58 9.34
C LEU A 283 -7.01 7.39 8.46
N ALA A 284 -7.92 7.60 7.51
CA ALA A 284 -8.33 6.56 6.58
C ALA A 284 -7.15 6.06 5.73
N SER A 285 -6.28 6.96 5.26
CA SER A 285 -5.05 6.62 4.53
C SER A 285 -4.09 5.80 5.39
N ALA A 286 -3.84 6.24 6.63
CA ALA A 286 -2.99 5.54 7.59
C ALA A 286 -3.51 4.13 7.89
N LYS A 287 -4.83 3.98 8.15
CA LYS A 287 -5.46 2.67 8.34
C LYS A 287 -5.34 1.78 7.10
N ALA A 288 -5.57 2.34 5.91
CA ALA A 288 -5.45 1.58 4.67
C ALA A 288 -4.03 1.03 4.47
N ALA A 289 -2.99 1.83 4.76
CA ALA A 289 -1.59 1.38 4.71
C ALA A 289 -1.33 0.20 5.67
N VAL A 290 -1.79 0.31 6.92
CA VAL A 290 -1.63 -0.77 7.90
C VAL A 290 -2.42 -2.03 7.53
N ILE A 291 -3.63 -1.88 6.99
CA ILE A 291 -4.44 -2.99 6.52
C ILE A 291 -3.73 -3.74 5.38
N ARG A 292 -3.08 -3.05 4.43
CA ARG A 292 -2.31 -3.71 3.37
C ARG A 292 -1.19 -4.59 3.94
N VAL A 293 -0.46 -4.09 4.94
CA VAL A 293 0.57 -4.86 5.67
C VAL A 293 -0.04 -6.11 6.33
N LEU A 294 -1.12 -5.95 7.10
CA LEU A 294 -1.79 -7.06 7.79
C LEU A 294 -2.32 -8.12 6.83
N VAL A 295 -2.90 -7.70 5.71
CA VAL A 295 -3.38 -8.59 4.65
C VAL A 295 -2.21 -9.30 3.99
N SER A 296 -1.12 -8.61 3.67
CA SER A 296 0.09 -9.23 3.09
C SER A 296 0.66 -10.33 4.00
N LEU A 297 0.75 -10.06 5.31
CA LEU A 297 1.27 -11.00 6.30
C LEU A 297 0.36 -12.22 6.51
N SER A 298 -0.95 -12.10 6.25
CA SER A 298 -1.92 -13.12 6.65
C SER A 298 -1.77 -14.47 5.95
N SER A 299 -1.04 -14.57 4.85
CA SER A 299 -0.79 -15.85 4.16
C SER A 299 0.03 -16.83 4.99
N GLU A 300 0.93 -16.34 5.84
CA GLU A 300 1.87 -17.15 6.61
C GLU A 300 1.51 -17.28 8.10
N ILE A 301 0.50 -16.53 8.56
CA ILE A 301 0.10 -16.57 9.95
C ILE A 301 -0.58 -17.91 10.27
N PRO A 302 -0.06 -18.70 11.24
CA PRO A 302 -0.64 -19.99 11.59
C PRO A 302 -2.11 -19.88 11.98
N SER A 303 -2.92 -20.87 11.58
CA SER A 303 -4.35 -20.96 11.88
C SER A 303 -4.71 -20.83 13.38
N THR A 304 -3.79 -21.25 14.25
CA THR A 304 -3.92 -21.19 15.71
C THR A 304 -3.57 -19.83 16.31
N SER A 305 -3.04 -18.89 15.52
CA SER A 305 -2.64 -17.57 15.98
C SER A 305 -3.82 -16.76 16.54
N PRO A 306 -3.63 -15.98 17.62
CA PRO A 306 -4.61 -15.00 18.11
C PRO A 306 -5.07 -14.00 17.04
N PHE A 307 -4.24 -13.75 16.02
CA PHE A 307 -4.60 -12.94 14.85
C PHE A 307 -5.94 -13.36 14.25
N TRP A 308 -6.16 -14.67 14.04
CA TRP A 308 -7.39 -15.17 13.44
C TRP A 308 -8.60 -15.09 14.37
N GLN A 309 -8.39 -15.10 15.69
CA GLN A 309 -9.46 -14.82 16.65
C GLN A 309 -9.92 -13.38 16.52
N ARG A 310 -8.98 -12.43 16.38
CA ARG A 310 -9.28 -11.02 16.15
C ARG A 310 -9.95 -10.75 14.80
N MET A 311 -9.51 -11.40 13.73
CA MET A 311 -10.20 -11.30 12.43
C MET A 311 -11.65 -11.79 12.51
N ARG A 312 -11.92 -12.86 13.27
CA ARG A 312 -13.31 -13.33 13.51
C ARG A 312 -14.14 -12.34 14.31
N SER A 313 -13.57 -11.69 15.34
CA SER A 313 -14.31 -10.67 16.08
C SER A 313 -14.60 -9.45 15.22
N TRP A 314 -13.67 -9.04 14.35
CA TRP A 314 -13.89 -7.94 13.42
C TRP A 314 -14.95 -8.24 12.38
N LEU A 315 -15.07 -9.50 11.94
CA LEU A 315 -16.21 -9.90 11.14
C LEU A 315 -17.50 -9.64 11.91
N ALA A 316 -17.63 -9.89 13.20
CA ALA A 316 -18.90 -9.65 13.88
C ALA A 316 -19.35 -8.16 13.95
N ILE A 317 -18.46 -7.19 13.70
CA ILE A 317 -18.75 -5.75 13.76
C ILE A 317 -19.56 -5.30 12.53
N LYS A 318 -20.54 -4.41 12.75
CA LYS A 318 -21.43 -3.89 11.68
C LYS A 318 -21.04 -2.52 11.15
N ASP A 319 -20.59 -1.63 12.03
CA ASP A 319 -20.42 -0.20 11.72
C ASP A 319 -18.97 0.20 11.37
N ARG A 320 -18.08 -0.79 11.19
CA ARG A 320 -16.65 -0.59 10.89
C ARG A 320 -16.25 -1.37 9.63
N SER A 321 -16.51 -0.77 8.47
CA SER A 321 -16.24 -1.40 7.16
C SER A 321 -14.75 -1.66 6.93
N ASP A 322 -13.88 -0.81 7.47
CA ASP A 322 -12.42 -0.98 7.45
C ASP A 322 -11.97 -2.30 8.11
N LEU A 323 -12.48 -2.59 9.32
CA LEU A 323 -12.16 -3.82 10.06
C LEU A 323 -12.70 -5.07 9.35
N VAL A 324 -13.93 -5.00 8.86
CA VAL A 324 -14.56 -6.09 8.11
C VAL A 324 -13.78 -6.37 6.83
N ASN A 325 -13.42 -5.33 6.07
CA ASN A 325 -12.62 -5.46 4.85
C ASN A 325 -11.25 -6.05 5.13
N CYS A 326 -10.55 -5.58 6.18
CA CYS A 326 -9.27 -6.16 6.60
C CYS A 326 -9.43 -7.66 6.89
N ALA A 327 -10.43 -8.05 7.69
CA ALA A 327 -10.66 -9.45 8.02
C ALA A 327 -10.95 -10.31 6.78
N LEU A 328 -11.83 -9.87 5.90
CA LEU A 328 -12.19 -10.60 4.68
C LEU A 328 -11.00 -10.71 3.72
N LEU A 329 -10.22 -9.65 3.53
CA LEU A 329 -9.01 -9.67 2.71
C LEU A 329 -7.93 -10.55 3.34
N SER A 330 -7.73 -10.52 4.66
CA SER A 330 -6.79 -11.39 5.35
C SER A 330 -7.18 -12.86 5.22
N PHE A 331 -8.47 -13.20 5.37
CA PHE A 331 -9.00 -14.53 5.09
C PHE A 331 -8.84 -14.90 3.61
N GLY A 332 -9.08 -13.96 2.69
CA GLY A 332 -8.88 -14.14 1.26
C GLY A 332 -7.42 -14.45 0.91
N ASN A 333 -6.47 -13.69 1.44
CA ASN A 333 -5.05 -13.87 1.14
C ASN A 333 -4.49 -15.16 1.74
N SER A 334 -5.01 -15.63 2.88
CA SER A 334 -4.66 -16.94 3.43
C SER A 334 -5.23 -18.13 2.63
N ILE A 335 -6.05 -17.89 1.58
CA ILE A 335 -6.47 -18.92 0.62
C ILE A 335 -5.31 -19.35 -0.29
N LYS A 336 -4.36 -18.45 -0.60
CA LYS A 336 -3.27 -18.73 -1.55
C LYS A 336 -2.43 -19.95 -1.12
N ASP A 337 -2.21 -20.12 0.19
CA ASP A 337 -1.53 -21.29 0.77
C ASP A 337 -2.50 -22.30 1.42
N GLY A 338 -3.78 -22.15 1.13
CA GLY A 338 -4.80 -23.10 1.51
C GLY A 338 -5.24 -23.03 2.97
N LEU A 339 -5.06 -21.93 3.71
CA LEU A 339 -5.53 -21.83 5.10
C LEU A 339 -7.06 -21.66 5.20
N VAL A 340 -7.67 -20.73 4.45
CA VAL A 340 -9.14 -20.67 4.36
C VAL A 340 -9.68 -21.81 3.52
N ARG A 341 -8.93 -22.36 2.56
CA ARG A 341 -9.25 -23.69 2.03
C ARG A 341 -9.26 -24.71 3.19
N ASN A 342 -8.28 -24.74 4.08
CA ASN A 342 -8.16 -25.64 5.23
C ASN A 342 -9.08 -25.28 6.41
N PHE A 343 -9.84 -24.18 6.36
CA PHE A 343 -10.89 -23.85 7.34
C PHE A 343 -12.29 -24.03 6.73
N SER A 344 -12.46 -23.72 5.46
CA SER A 344 -13.67 -24.04 4.71
C SER A 344 -13.66 -25.48 4.17
N VAL A 345 -12.64 -26.28 4.44
CA VAL A 345 -12.57 -27.72 4.09
C VAL A 345 -12.99 -28.61 5.26
N PRO A 346 -12.49 -28.45 6.51
CA PRO A 346 -12.97 -29.20 7.66
C PRO A 346 -14.44 -28.91 7.92
N ILE A 347 -15.19 -29.97 8.17
CA ILE A 347 -16.65 -29.92 8.29
C ILE A 347 -17.05 -29.01 9.47
N GLU A 348 -16.30 -29.07 10.56
CA GLU A 348 -16.57 -28.37 11.81
C GLU A 348 -16.49 -26.84 11.64
N THR A 349 -15.59 -26.37 10.77
CA THR A 349 -15.34 -24.93 10.60
C THR A 349 -16.25 -24.31 9.53
N LYS A 350 -16.72 -25.10 8.55
CA LYS A 350 -17.75 -24.64 7.58
C LYS A 350 -19.02 -24.18 8.27
N THR A 351 -19.51 -24.97 9.22
CA THR A 351 -20.73 -24.64 9.95
C THR A 351 -20.55 -23.37 10.79
N ILE A 352 -19.41 -23.21 11.47
CA ILE A 352 -19.11 -22.00 12.25
C ILE A 352 -19.06 -20.75 11.36
N LEU A 353 -18.35 -20.81 10.24
CA LEU A 353 -18.23 -19.68 9.31
C LEU A 353 -19.57 -19.34 8.65
N GLY A 354 -20.33 -20.38 8.30
CA GLY A 354 -21.71 -20.23 7.85
C GLY A 354 -22.58 -19.53 8.88
N GLU A 355 -22.63 -20.05 10.10
CA GLU A 355 -23.42 -19.50 11.21
C GLU A 355 -23.03 -18.05 11.55
N ALA A 356 -21.75 -17.70 11.41
CA ALA A 356 -21.22 -16.34 11.58
C ALA A 356 -21.65 -15.34 10.48
N GLY A 357 -22.35 -15.79 9.44
CA GLY A 357 -22.88 -14.91 8.39
C GLY A 357 -21.89 -14.56 7.28
N VAL A 358 -20.82 -15.36 7.12
CA VAL A 358 -19.77 -15.10 6.12
C VAL A 358 -20.34 -15.12 4.70
N ILE A 359 -21.30 -15.99 4.41
CA ILE A 359 -21.92 -16.13 3.08
C ILE A 359 -22.65 -14.84 2.68
N GLU A 360 -23.46 -14.32 3.58
CA GLU A 360 -24.25 -13.10 3.41
C GLU A 360 -23.32 -11.89 3.24
N ARG A 361 -22.31 -11.75 4.10
CA ARG A 361 -21.34 -10.65 4.02
C ARG A 361 -20.57 -10.64 2.70
N LEU A 362 -20.08 -11.80 2.26
CA LEU A 362 -19.32 -11.91 1.00
C LEU A 362 -20.17 -11.55 -0.22
N THR A 363 -21.47 -11.82 -0.17
CA THR A 363 -22.41 -11.46 -1.24
C THR A 363 -22.81 -9.99 -1.17
N GLU A 364 -23.02 -9.43 0.02
CA GLU A 364 -23.28 -8.00 0.27
C GLU A 364 -22.14 -7.08 -0.19
N MET A 365 -20.89 -7.57 -0.18
CA MET A 365 -19.74 -6.82 -0.72
C MET A 365 -19.85 -6.52 -2.22
N LYS A 366 -20.79 -7.14 -2.94
CA LYS A 366 -20.99 -6.99 -4.39
C LYS A 366 -19.69 -7.20 -5.18
N VAL A 367 -18.81 -8.10 -4.75
CA VAL A 367 -17.49 -8.31 -5.39
C VAL A 367 -17.60 -8.71 -6.86
N TRP A 368 -18.71 -9.32 -7.27
CA TRP A 368 -18.97 -9.76 -8.64
C TRP A 368 -19.66 -8.71 -9.52
N SER A 369 -19.88 -7.48 -9.03
CA SER A 369 -20.41 -6.38 -9.83
C SER A 369 -19.44 -5.96 -10.94
N GLN A 370 -19.97 -5.41 -12.02
CA GLN A 370 -19.17 -4.93 -13.16
C GLN A 370 -18.14 -3.85 -12.79
N GLU A 371 -18.46 -3.00 -11.80
CA GLU A 371 -17.55 -1.97 -11.29
C GLU A 371 -16.25 -2.54 -10.67
N LYS A 372 -16.21 -3.85 -10.37
CA LYS A 372 -15.11 -4.50 -9.64
C LYS A 372 -14.32 -5.51 -10.48
N ASP A 373 -14.42 -5.46 -11.79
CA ASP A 373 -13.76 -6.42 -12.70
C ASP A 373 -12.24 -6.38 -12.65
N LEU A 374 -11.69 -5.21 -12.34
CA LEU A 374 -10.25 -5.04 -12.14
C LEU A 374 -9.74 -5.86 -10.93
N LEU A 375 -10.64 -6.37 -10.08
CA LEU A 375 -10.35 -7.12 -8.86
C LEU A 375 -10.54 -8.64 -9.03
N GLY A 376 -10.13 -9.21 -10.16
CA GLY A 376 -10.29 -10.63 -10.47
C GLY A 376 -9.77 -11.60 -9.39
N SER A 377 -8.67 -11.23 -8.72
CA SER A 377 -8.11 -12.01 -7.59
C SER A 377 -9.05 -12.07 -6.38
N VAL A 378 -9.72 -10.97 -6.06
CA VAL A 378 -10.71 -10.88 -4.98
C VAL A 378 -11.96 -11.66 -5.37
N GLN A 379 -12.44 -11.49 -6.60
CA GLN A 379 -13.60 -12.21 -7.15
C GLN A 379 -13.40 -13.73 -7.08
N GLY A 380 -12.23 -14.21 -7.52
CA GLY A 380 -11.84 -15.61 -7.45
C GLY A 380 -11.70 -16.10 -6.01
N GLY A 381 -11.07 -15.30 -5.14
CA GLY A 381 -10.95 -15.62 -3.71
C GLY A 381 -12.31 -15.84 -3.05
N VAL A 382 -13.27 -14.93 -3.26
CA VAL A 382 -14.64 -15.07 -2.73
C VAL A 382 -15.34 -16.31 -3.28
N ALA A 383 -15.22 -16.58 -4.59
CA ALA A 383 -15.77 -17.79 -5.19
C ALA A 383 -15.20 -19.07 -4.54
N VAL A 384 -13.88 -19.13 -4.27
CA VAL A 384 -13.23 -20.26 -3.60
C VAL A 384 -13.77 -20.46 -2.17
N ILE A 385 -13.93 -19.38 -1.39
CA ILE A 385 -14.47 -19.44 -0.02
C ILE A 385 -15.86 -20.05 -0.05
N LEU A 386 -16.76 -19.45 -0.82
CA LEU A 386 -18.16 -19.87 -0.90
C LEU A 386 -18.27 -21.31 -1.43
N LYS A 387 -17.46 -21.67 -2.44
CA LYS A 387 -17.42 -23.01 -3.02
C LYS A 387 -17.12 -24.05 -1.95
N ASN A 388 -16.14 -23.78 -1.11
CA ASN A 388 -15.72 -24.70 -0.06
C ASN A 388 -16.72 -24.71 1.10
N LEU A 389 -17.25 -23.55 1.52
CA LEU A 389 -18.29 -23.46 2.54
C LEU A 389 -19.54 -24.27 2.16
N CYS A 390 -19.92 -24.28 0.88
CA CYS A 390 -21.08 -25.04 0.39
C CYS A 390 -20.75 -26.51 0.12
N ARG A 391 -19.47 -26.92 0.07
CA ARG A 391 -19.06 -28.28 -0.31
C ARG A 391 -19.45 -29.30 0.76
N ASN A 392 -20.38 -30.20 0.44
CA ASN A 392 -20.94 -31.20 1.36
C ASN A 392 -21.56 -30.57 2.64
N ASP A 393 -22.02 -29.32 2.58
CA ASP A 393 -22.67 -28.64 3.69
C ASP A 393 -24.01 -28.07 3.21
N ILE A 394 -25.10 -28.69 3.68
CA ILE A 394 -26.46 -28.41 3.25
C ILE A 394 -26.92 -27.06 3.81
N LYS A 395 -26.60 -26.76 5.07
CA LYS A 395 -27.00 -25.52 5.73
C LYS A 395 -26.39 -24.31 5.03
N ASN A 396 -25.11 -24.39 4.68
CA ASN A 396 -24.42 -23.34 3.95
C ASN A 396 -24.94 -23.19 2.53
N SER A 397 -25.22 -24.30 1.85
CA SER A 397 -25.86 -24.26 0.54
C SER A 397 -27.24 -23.59 0.61
N GLN A 398 -28.05 -23.92 1.61
CA GLN A 398 -29.36 -23.30 1.86
C GLN A 398 -29.25 -21.81 2.24
N ARG A 399 -28.21 -21.39 2.95
CA ARG A 399 -27.92 -19.98 3.25
C ARG A 399 -27.51 -19.17 2.02
N PHE A 400 -26.86 -19.82 1.05
CA PHE A 400 -26.49 -19.19 -0.20
C PHE A 400 -27.71 -18.98 -1.13
N LEU A 401 -28.71 -19.88 -1.12
CA LEU A 401 -29.85 -19.82 -2.04
C LEU A 401 -30.64 -18.49 -2.06
N PRO A 402 -30.87 -17.79 -0.93
CA PRO A 402 -31.56 -16.51 -0.94
C PRO A 402 -30.72 -15.34 -1.47
N GLN A 403 -29.41 -15.54 -1.67
CA GLN A 403 -28.53 -14.48 -2.16
C GLN A 403 -28.73 -14.24 -3.65
N PRO A 404 -28.52 -13.01 -4.15
CA PRO A 404 -28.64 -12.71 -5.57
C PRO A 404 -27.65 -13.55 -6.40
N LEU A 405 -28.18 -14.42 -7.27
CA LEU A 405 -27.38 -15.27 -8.15
C LEU A 405 -26.90 -14.52 -9.41
N ASP A 406 -27.62 -13.46 -9.81
CA ASP A 406 -27.34 -12.71 -11.04
C ASP A 406 -25.91 -12.17 -11.13
N PRO A 407 -25.33 -11.51 -10.09
CA PRO A 407 -23.96 -11.00 -10.17
C PRO A 407 -22.92 -12.10 -10.44
N LEU A 408 -23.11 -13.30 -9.86
CA LEU A 408 -22.23 -14.45 -10.09
C LEU A 408 -22.34 -14.97 -11.52
N LEU A 409 -23.57 -15.12 -12.03
CA LEU A 409 -23.81 -15.61 -13.39
C LEU A 409 -23.33 -14.62 -14.44
N ASP A 410 -23.52 -13.32 -14.20
CA ASP A 410 -23.01 -12.27 -15.05
C ASP A 410 -21.48 -12.31 -15.08
N LEU A 411 -20.82 -12.44 -13.91
CA LEU A 411 -19.37 -12.63 -13.84
C LEU A 411 -18.89 -13.85 -14.64
N ILE A 412 -19.54 -15.02 -14.48
CA ILE A 412 -19.18 -16.23 -15.24
C ILE A 412 -19.28 -15.98 -16.75
N LYS A 413 -20.27 -15.21 -17.20
CA LYS A 413 -20.48 -14.91 -18.62
C LYS A 413 -19.41 -13.95 -19.17
N ARG A 414 -19.04 -12.93 -18.41
CA ARG A 414 -18.19 -11.81 -18.87
C ARG A 414 -16.71 -11.93 -18.51
N ALA A 415 -16.34 -12.79 -17.56
CA ALA A 415 -14.94 -12.98 -17.18
C ALA A 415 -14.12 -13.57 -18.33
N GLU A 416 -13.03 -12.88 -18.70
CA GLU A 416 -12.12 -13.34 -19.76
C GLU A 416 -11.26 -14.52 -19.28
N ASP A 417 -10.78 -14.46 -18.03
CA ASP A 417 -9.99 -15.50 -17.40
C ASP A 417 -10.78 -16.83 -17.25
N PRO A 418 -10.37 -17.92 -17.93
CA PRO A 418 -10.99 -19.22 -17.77
C PRO A 418 -10.92 -19.76 -16.34
N ALA A 419 -9.84 -19.46 -15.60
CA ALA A 419 -9.67 -19.98 -14.24
C ALA A 419 -10.74 -19.40 -13.29
N LEU A 420 -10.94 -18.08 -13.33
CA LEU A 420 -12.02 -17.41 -12.60
C LEU A 420 -13.41 -17.97 -12.97
N ARG A 421 -13.68 -18.14 -14.27
CA ARG A 421 -14.95 -18.73 -14.75
C ARG A 421 -15.19 -20.11 -14.19
N PHE A 422 -14.22 -21.02 -14.31
CA PHE A 422 -14.35 -22.38 -13.80
C PHE A 422 -14.54 -22.37 -12.29
N GLU A 423 -13.80 -21.55 -11.56
CA GLU A 423 -13.90 -21.51 -10.11
C GLU A 423 -15.30 -21.03 -9.63
N CYS A 424 -15.87 -20.03 -10.30
CA CYS A 424 -17.25 -19.58 -10.07
C CYS A 424 -18.28 -20.66 -10.44
N THR A 425 -18.11 -21.36 -11.57
CA THR A 425 -19.00 -22.47 -11.96
C THR A 425 -18.93 -23.63 -10.96
N ARG A 426 -17.77 -23.90 -10.38
CA ARG A 426 -17.59 -24.97 -9.37
C ARG A 426 -18.29 -24.67 -8.05
N LEU A 427 -18.51 -23.40 -7.69
CA LEU A 427 -19.40 -23.03 -6.59
C LEU A 427 -20.82 -23.58 -6.86
N LEU A 428 -21.35 -23.36 -8.07
CA LEU A 428 -22.66 -23.88 -8.47
C LEU A 428 -22.72 -25.42 -8.39
N VAL A 429 -21.68 -26.10 -8.87
CA VAL A 429 -21.56 -27.57 -8.77
C VAL A 429 -21.68 -28.03 -7.32
N ASN A 430 -20.98 -27.39 -6.39
CA ASN A 430 -21.00 -27.80 -4.99
C ASN A 430 -22.36 -27.57 -4.33
N ILE A 431 -23.03 -26.46 -4.63
CA ILE A 431 -24.40 -26.20 -4.16
C ILE A 431 -25.35 -27.28 -4.68
N ILE A 432 -25.35 -27.54 -5.98
CA ILE A 432 -26.18 -28.58 -6.62
C ILE A 432 -25.94 -29.94 -5.97
N LYS A 433 -24.68 -30.33 -5.79
CA LYS A 433 -24.31 -31.61 -5.17
C LYS A 433 -24.78 -31.70 -3.72
N SER A 434 -24.53 -30.68 -2.91
CA SER A 434 -24.92 -30.68 -1.49
C SER A 434 -26.43 -30.78 -1.30
N LEU A 435 -27.20 -30.00 -2.08
CA LEU A 435 -28.67 -30.04 -2.03
C LEU A 435 -29.22 -31.38 -2.54
N SER A 436 -28.66 -31.91 -3.64
CA SER A 436 -29.09 -33.21 -4.18
C SER A 436 -28.84 -34.37 -3.21
N LEU A 437 -27.68 -34.38 -2.54
CA LEU A 437 -27.36 -35.40 -1.54
C LEU A 437 -28.35 -35.38 -0.37
N ALA A 438 -28.87 -34.20 -0.03
CA ALA A 438 -29.88 -34.01 0.99
C ALA A 438 -31.31 -34.28 0.51
N LYS A 439 -31.51 -34.55 -0.79
CA LYS A 439 -32.82 -34.62 -1.45
C LYS A 439 -33.64 -33.32 -1.31
N GLU A 440 -32.96 -32.20 -1.21
CA GLU A 440 -33.57 -30.87 -1.24
C GLU A 440 -33.95 -30.48 -2.67
N SER A 441 -34.89 -29.54 -2.80
CA SER A 441 -35.31 -29.04 -4.11
C SER A 441 -34.18 -28.27 -4.80
N LEU A 442 -33.89 -28.63 -6.06
CA LEU A 442 -32.95 -27.89 -6.91
C LEU A 442 -33.62 -26.77 -7.73
N ASN A 443 -34.92 -26.51 -7.54
CA ASN A 443 -35.65 -25.47 -8.28
C ASN A 443 -34.96 -24.09 -8.22
N PRO A 444 -34.34 -23.64 -7.11
CA PRO A 444 -33.62 -22.37 -7.08
C PRO A 444 -32.40 -22.32 -8.02
N MET A 445 -31.84 -23.48 -8.37
CA MET A 445 -30.72 -23.62 -9.31
C MET A 445 -31.18 -23.95 -10.74
N ALA A 446 -32.50 -23.99 -10.97
CA ALA A 446 -33.11 -24.34 -12.24
C ALA A 446 -33.10 -23.16 -13.24
N ASP A 447 -31.91 -22.62 -13.53
CA ASP A 447 -31.70 -21.49 -14.45
C ASP A 447 -30.90 -21.96 -15.68
N GLN A 448 -31.34 -21.54 -16.88
CA GLN A 448 -30.66 -21.82 -18.15
C GLN A 448 -29.19 -21.39 -18.12
N ARG A 449 -28.89 -20.24 -17.52
CA ARG A 449 -27.52 -19.70 -17.41
C ARG A 449 -26.61 -20.58 -16.58
N VAL A 450 -27.15 -21.27 -15.57
CA VAL A 450 -26.41 -22.27 -14.78
C VAL A 450 -26.05 -23.47 -15.66
N VAL A 451 -27.02 -23.97 -16.45
CA VAL A 451 -26.78 -25.07 -17.38
C VAL A 451 -25.76 -24.70 -18.45
N ASP A 452 -25.87 -23.51 -19.03
CA ASP A 452 -24.92 -23.02 -20.02
C ASP A 452 -23.50 -22.89 -19.45
N ALA A 453 -23.37 -22.42 -18.20
CA ALA A 453 -22.08 -22.35 -17.50
C ALA A 453 -21.47 -23.75 -17.28
N LEU A 454 -22.29 -24.74 -16.92
CA LEU A 454 -21.86 -26.13 -16.72
C LEU A 454 -21.48 -26.82 -18.04
N VAL A 455 -22.27 -26.64 -19.10
CA VAL A 455 -21.95 -27.17 -20.44
C VAL A 455 -20.67 -26.53 -20.97
N ARG A 456 -20.50 -25.22 -20.77
CA ARG A 456 -19.26 -24.53 -21.14
C ARG A 456 -18.07 -25.05 -20.34
N MET A 457 -18.21 -25.31 -19.05
CA MET A 457 -17.13 -25.92 -18.26
C MET A 457 -16.81 -27.36 -18.71
N LEU A 458 -17.79 -28.11 -19.20
CA LEU A 458 -17.59 -29.44 -19.78
C LEU A 458 -16.78 -29.39 -21.08
N VAL A 459 -17.05 -28.43 -21.95
CA VAL A 459 -16.40 -28.25 -23.26
C VAL A 459 -15.05 -27.55 -23.11
N ASP A 460 -15.03 -26.34 -22.55
CA ASP A 460 -13.82 -25.51 -22.41
C ASP A 460 -12.82 -26.15 -21.42
N GLY A 461 -13.31 -26.97 -20.48
CA GLY A 461 -12.51 -27.67 -19.47
C GLY A 461 -12.04 -29.06 -19.90
N ALA A 462 -12.12 -29.44 -21.18
CA ALA A 462 -11.87 -30.81 -21.63
C ALA A 462 -10.49 -31.38 -21.30
N GLN A 463 -9.48 -30.50 -21.21
CA GLN A 463 -8.12 -30.87 -20.80
C GLN A 463 -7.99 -31.18 -19.29
N TYR A 464 -9.00 -30.88 -18.47
CA TYR A 464 -9.02 -31.08 -17.03
C TYR A 464 -10.13 -32.09 -16.65
N MET A 465 -9.78 -33.36 -16.51
CA MET A 465 -10.74 -34.44 -16.17
C MET A 465 -11.63 -34.13 -14.97
N ILE A 466 -11.11 -33.40 -13.97
CA ILE A 466 -11.88 -33.03 -12.78
C ILE A 466 -13.04 -32.09 -13.10
N LEU A 467 -12.84 -31.11 -14.00
CA LEU A 467 -13.88 -30.16 -14.38
C LEU A 467 -14.96 -30.83 -15.21
N GLN A 468 -14.58 -31.75 -16.11
CA GLN A 468 -15.54 -32.57 -16.86
C GLN A 468 -16.39 -33.43 -15.91
N SER A 469 -15.75 -34.14 -14.99
CA SER A 469 -16.43 -35.01 -14.03
C SER A 469 -17.41 -34.21 -13.16
N GLU A 470 -16.99 -33.05 -12.66
CA GLU A 470 -17.83 -32.14 -11.87
C GLU A 470 -19.02 -31.60 -12.67
N SER A 471 -18.80 -31.21 -13.93
CA SER A 471 -19.86 -30.73 -14.84
C SER A 471 -20.88 -31.81 -15.15
N VAL A 472 -20.44 -33.00 -15.53
CA VAL A 472 -21.32 -34.14 -15.84
C VAL A 472 -22.18 -34.51 -14.63
N ILE A 473 -21.57 -34.56 -13.43
CA ILE A 473 -22.31 -34.85 -12.20
C ILE A 473 -23.38 -33.78 -11.96
N ALA A 474 -23.03 -32.49 -12.01
CA ALA A 474 -23.98 -31.41 -11.76
C ALA A 474 -25.12 -31.38 -12.79
N LEU A 475 -24.82 -31.52 -14.08
CA LEU A 475 -25.81 -31.60 -15.15
C LEU A 475 -26.75 -32.81 -14.97
N THR A 476 -26.21 -33.95 -14.58
CA THR A 476 -27.00 -35.17 -14.29
C THR A 476 -27.93 -34.94 -13.11
N LEU A 477 -27.44 -34.32 -12.03
CA LEU A 477 -28.24 -34.02 -10.85
C LEU A 477 -29.35 -33.02 -11.17
N LEU A 478 -29.08 -31.96 -11.93
CA LEU A 478 -30.09 -31.02 -12.39
C LEU A 478 -31.14 -31.70 -13.28
N ALA A 479 -30.73 -32.52 -14.25
CA ALA A 479 -31.66 -33.23 -15.12
C ALA A 479 -32.54 -34.23 -14.35
N THR A 480 -32.03 -34.78 -13.24
CA THR A 480 -32.74 -35.79 -12.42
C THR A 480 -33.61 -35.16 -11.34
N PHE A 481 -33.13 -34.12 -10.66
CA PHE A 481 -33.74 -33.56 -9.45
C PHE A 481 -34.17 -32.08 -9.58
N GLY A 482 -33.86 -31.42 -10.70
CA GLY A 482 -34.23 -30.02 -11.00
C GLY A 482 -35.70 -29.79 -11.37
N GLY A 483 -36.51 -30.86 -11.44
CA GLY A 483 -37.94 -30.77 -11.72
C GLY A 483 -38.32 -30.40 -13.17
N GLY A 484 -39.64 -30.32 -13.39
CA GLY A 484 -40.33 -29.77 -14.57
C GLY A 484 -39.63 -29.94 -15.93
N GLN A 485 -38.96 -28.87 -16.37
CA GLN A 485 -38.37 -28.72 -17.71
C GLN A 485 -36.83 -28.85 -17.71
N MET A 486 -36.20 -29.07 -16.55
CA MET A 486 -34.73 -29.02 -16.46
C MET A 486 -34.05 -30.09 -17.30
N LYS A 487 -34.67 -31.27 -17.41
CA LYS A 487 -34.20 -32.32 -18.32
C LYS A 487 -34.15 -31.84 -19.77
N SER A 488 -35.20 -31.16 -20.23
CA SER A 488 -35.28 -30.62 -21.60
C SER A 488 -34.25 -29.52 -21.83
N ILE A 489 -34.05 -28.64 -20.84
CA ILE A 489 -33.02 -27.59 -20.89
C ILE A 489 -31.62 -28.20 -21.01
N VAL A 490 -31.27 -29.16 -20.15
CA VAL A 490 -29.96 -29.81 -20.18
C VAL A 490 -29.74 -30.54 -21.51
N SER A 491 -30.75 -31.23 -22.04
CA SER A 491 -30.67 -31.87 -23.36
C SER A 491 -30.45 -30.86 -24.48
N ALA A 492 -31.21 -29.78 -24.53
CA ALA A 492 -31.08 -28.76 -25.57
C ALA A 492 -29.69 -28.10 -25.56
N SER A 493 -29.17 -27.70 -24.39
CA SER A 493 -27.84 -27.08 -24.28
C SER A 493 -26.69 -28.01 -24.68
N LEU A 494 -26.86 -29.33 -24.53
CA LEU A 494 -25.87 -30.31 -24.96
C LEU A 494 -25.93 -30.63 -26.47
N GLU A 495 -27.10 -30.45 -27.10
CA GLU A 495 -27.27 -30.66 -28.55
C GLU A 495 -26.80 -29.46 -29.39
N ASP A 496 -26.84 -28.26 -28.83
CA ASP A 496 -26.39 -27.01 -29.48
C ASP A 496 -24.85 -26.84 -29.53
N ARG A 497 -24.08 -27.83 -29.05
CA ARG A 497 -22.61 -27.80 -28.89
C ARG A 497 -21.96 -29.03 -29.49
#